data_AF-A0A091CDS2-F1
#
_entry.id   AF-A0A091CDS2-F1
#
_cell.length_a   1.000
_cell.length_b   1.000
_cell.length_c   1.000
_cell.angle_alpha   90.00
_cell.angle_beta   90.00
_cell.angle_gamma   90.00
#
_symmetry.space_group_name_H-M   'P 1'
#
loop_
_entity.id
_entity.type
_entity.pdbx_description
1 polymer ?
#
loop_
_entity_poly.entity_id
_entity_poly.type
_entity_poly.pdbx_seq_one_letter_code
_entity_poly.pdbx_strand_id
1 'polypeptide(L)'
;MSRPTISRFLQLAKEEGLVKIQVENPFVDYQDLSEILSEKYQLKIQVVPEQYQEKKTMLDRLGAYTAAYLTKIVQPTDIIGIGWGKTIHAVTSHLEKQEITGIQTVQLKGSFSFGDERTYAYESMNELSEAFNARAQYLPLPTFFDNQTTKKLVEQDRFIHSILQLGKQANIALFTVGSVRKDALLFNLGHLDAKQKRTVTRRSCRRCCVAFY
;
A
#
# COMPACT_ATOMS: atom_id res chain seq x y z
N MET A 1 -8.40 -36.11 -30.07
CA MET A 1 -8.32 -34.62 -30.00
C MET A 1 -7.16 -34.16 -30.88
N SER A 2 -7.38 -33.18 -31.75
CA SER A 2 -6.34 -32.69 -32.67
C SER A 2 -5.53 -31.54 -32.02
N ARG A 3 -4.27 -31.36 -32.45
CA ARG A 3 -3.40 -30.25 -31.99
C ARG A 3 -4.05 -28.86 -32.13
N PRO A 4 -4.80 -28.55 -33.22
CA PRO A 4 -5.53 -27.28 -33.34
C PRO A 4 -6.60 -27.09 -32.26
N THR A 5 -7.35 -28.15 -31.94
CA THR A 5 -8.42 -28.11 -30.93
C THR A 5 -7.86 -27.86 -29.53
N ILE A 6 -6.73 -28.48 -29.19
CA ILE A 6 -6.04 -28.27 -27.90
C ILE A 6 -5.51 -26.84 -27.78
N SER A 7 -4.88 -26.30 -28.83
CA SER A 7 -4.39 -24.92 -28.83
C SER A 7 -5.53 -23.91 -28.64
N ARG A 8 -6.68 -24.13 -29.29
CA ARG A 8 -7.85 -23.27 -29.16
C ARG A 8 -8.43 -23.31 -27.74
N PHE A 9 -8.49 -24.48 -27.10
CA PHE A 9 -8.97 -24.58 -25.72
C PHE A 9 -8.01 -23.98 -24.70
N LEU A 10 -6.69 -24.12 -24.87
CA LEU A 10 -5.71 -23.44 -24.03
C LEU A 10 -5.80 -21.92 -24.14
N GLN A 11 -6.05 -21.41 -25.35
CA GLN A 11 -6.24 -19.99 -25.58
C GLN A 11 -7.54 -19.47 -24.95
N LEU A 12 -8.65 -20.20 -25.14
CA LEU A 12 -9.93 -19.88 -24.49
C LEU A 12 -9.81 -19.91 -22.96
N ALA A 13 -9.12 -20.90 -22.40
CA ALA A 13 -8.90 -21.00 -20.95
C ALA A 13 -8.03 -19.86 -20.40
N LYS A 14 -7.11 -19.32 -21.21
CA LYS A 14 -6.34 -18.12 -20.86
C LYS A 14 -7.20 -16.86 -20.94
N GLU A 15 -8.03 -16.73 -21.98
CA GLU A 15 -8.93 -15.59 -22.19
C GLU A 15 -10.03 -15.51 -21.12
N GLU A 16 -10.55 -16.66 -20.67
CA GLU A 16 -11.54 -16.75 -19.58
C GLU A 16 -10.91 -16.74 -18.18
N GLY A 17 -9.57 -16.61 -18.06
CA GLY A 17 -8.88 -16.56 -16.78
C GLY A 17 -8.83 -17.87 -16.00
N LEU A 18 -9.24 -18.99 -16.61
CA LEU A 18 -9.16 -20.34 -16.04
C LEU A 18 -7.71 -20.83 -15.89
N VAL A 19 -6.78 -20.29 -16.70
CA VAL A 19 -5.35 -20.60 -16.64
C VAL A 19 -4.55 -19.31 -16.47
N LYS A 20 -3.76 -19.23 -15.39
CA LYS A 20 -2.76 -18.17 -15.17
C LYS A 20 -1.38 -18.67 -15.54
N ILE A 21 -0.69 -17.94 -16.42
CA ILE A 21 0.71 -18.22 -16.78
C ILE A 21 1.58 -17.25 -15.98
N GLN A 22 2.32 -17.77 -15.01
CA GLN A 22 3.34 -17.03 -14.30
C GLN A 22 4.67 -17.22 -15.04
N VAL A 23 5.19 -16.15 -15.64
CA VAL A 23 6.50 -16.15 -16.29
C VAL A 23 7.53 -15.67 -15.28
N GLU A 24 8.37 -16.59 -14.81
CA GLU A 24 9.59 -16.25 -14.07
C GLU A 24 10.67 -15.93 -15.09
N ASN A 25 11.05 -14.65 -15.18
CA ASN A 25 12.10 -14.21 -16.09
C ASN A 25 13.44 -14.17 -15.34
N PRO A 26 14.40 -15.08 -15.64
CA PRO A 26 15.66 -15.20 -14.92
C PRO A 26 16.73 -14.18 -15.33
N PHE A 27 16.43 -13.11 -16.08
CA PHE A 27 17.42 -12.09 -16.48
C PHE A 27 17.85 -11.15 -15.33
N VAL A 28 18.61 -11.75 -14.41
CA VAL A 28 19.82 -11.34 -13.64
C VAL A 28 20.00 -9.93 -13.06
N ASP A 29 19.62 -8.80 -13.67
CA ASP A 29 20.12 -7.49 -13.14
C ASP A 29 19.39 -6.99 -11.85
N TYR A 30 18.12 -7.35 -11.70
CA TYR A 30 17.29 -6.89 -10.57
C TYR A 30 17.34 -7.81 -9.35
N GLN A 31 17.55 -9.11 -9.58
CA GLN A 31 17.76 -10.09 -8.51
C GLN A 31 19.05 -9.73 -7.76
N ASP A 32 20.11 -9.44 -8.52
CA ASP A 32 21.39 -8.98 -8.00
C ASP A 32 21.24 -7.67 -7.21
N LEU A 33 20.53 -6.67 -7.75
CA LEU A 33 20.31 -5.41 -7.01
C LEU A 33 19.47 -5.61 -5.75
N SER A 34 18.44 -6.44 -5.81
CA SER A 34 17.59 -6.74 -4.66
C SER A 34 18.36 -7.45 -3.56
N GLU A 35 19.23 -8.39 -3.91
CA GLU A 35 20.11 -9.10 -2.99
C GLU A 35 21.16 -8.17 -2.39
N ILE A 36 21.86 -7.38 -3.22
CA ILE A 36 22.83 -6.38 -2.76
C ILE A 36 22.20 -5.38 -1.78
N LEU A 37 21.02 -4.85 -2.08
CA LEU A 37 20.32 -3.94 -1.18
C LEU A 37 19.88 -4.67 0.09
N SER A 38 19.38 -5.90 -0.02
CA SER A 38 18.94 -6.68 1.13
C SER A 38 20.08 -6.99 2.09
N GLU A 39 21.24 -7.39 1.57
CA GLU A 39 22.46 -7.61 2.34
C GLU A 39 22.98 -6.33 2.98
N LYS A 40 23.02 -5.23 2.22
CA LYS A 40 23.51 -3.94 2.71
C LYS A 40 22.67 -3.38 3.85
N TYR A 41 21.35 -3.50 3.76
CA TYR A 41 20.42 -2.93 4.74
C TYR A 41 19.90 -3.93 5.75
N GLN A 42 20.22 -5.22 5.62
CA GLN A 42 19.74 -6.32 6.47
C GLN A 42 18.19 -6.37 6.52
N LEU A 43 17.57 -6.13 5.37
CA LEU A 43 16.12 -6.08 5.20
C LEU A 43 15.74 -6.87 3.95
N LYS A 44 14.56 -7.50 3.93
CA LYS A 44 14.03 -8.09 2.71
C LYS A 44 13.57 -6.97 1.78
N ILE A 45 14.39 -6.67 0.78
CA ILE A 45 14.08 -5.68 -0.26
C ILE A 45 13.64 -6.42 -1.52
N GLN A 46 12.75 -5.81 -2.28
CA GLN A 46 12.33 -6.27 -3.60
C GLN A 46 12.47 -5.09 -4.55
N VAL A 47 13.00 -5.34 -5.75
CA VAL A 47 13.14 -4.33 -6.81
C VAL A 47 12.19 -4.68 -7.93
N VAL A 48 11.33 -3.73 -8.30
CA VAL A 48 10.39 -3.91 -9.41
C VAL A 48 11.16 -3.86 -10.73
N PRO A 49 11.04 -4.87 -11.60
CA PRO A 49 11.74 -4.87 -12.89
C PRO A 49 11.16 -3.80 -13.83
N GLU A 50 12.00 -3.27 -14.71
CA GLU A 50 11.56 -2.27 -15.71
C GLU A 50 10.48 -2.78 -16.64
N GLN A 51 10.45 -4.09 -16.89
CA GLN A 51 9.39 -4.78 -17.62
C GLN A 51 8.69 -5.76 -16.68
N TYR A 52 7.41 -5.51 -16.43
CA TYR A 52 6.55 -6.40 -15.63
C TYR A 52 5.16 -6.43 -16.25
N GLN A 53 4.69 -7.62 -16.63
CA GLN A 53 3.34 -7.85 -17.18
C GLN A 53 2.90 -6.85 -18.27
N GLU A 54 3.84 -6.40 -19.11
CA GLU A 54 3.61 -5.42 -20.19
C GLU A 54 2.98 -4.08 -19.73
N LYS A 55 3.07 -3.74 -18.43
CA LYS A 55 2.51 -2.49 -17.91
C LYS A 55 3.32 -1.28 -18.40
N LYS A 56 2.59 -0.27 -18.90
CA LYS A 56 3.18 0.91 -19.58
C LYS A 56 3.81 1.91 -18.62
N THR A 57 3.22 2.14 -17.45
CA THR A 57 3.70 3.15 -16.51
C THR A 57 4.45 2.52 -15.34
N MET A 58 5.41 3.26 -14.78
CA MET A 58 6.17 2.81 -13.60
C MET A 58 5.26 2.54 -12.39
N LEU A 59 4.25 3.40 -12.19
CA LEU A 59 3.31 3.27 -11.08
C LEU A 59 2.47 2.00 -11.21
N ASP A 60 2.04 1.68 -12.42
CA ASP A 60 1.25 0.49 -12.73
C ASP A 60 2.06 -0.80 -12.58
N ARG A 61 3.34 -0.79 -12.99
CA ARG A 61 4.28 -1.89 -12.72
C ARG A 61 4.48 -2.12 -11.23
N LEU A 62 4.75 -1.04 -10.49
CA LEU A 62 4.94 -1.10 -9.03
C LEU A 62 3.68 -1.63 -8.34
N GLY A 63 2.51 -1.14 -8.75
CA GLY A 63 1.21 -1.59 -8.27
C GLY A 63 1.04 -3.11 -8.44
N ALA A 64 1.16 -3.59 -9.67
CA ALA A 64 0.97 -5.00 -10.00
C ALA A 64 2.00 -5.93 -9.34
N TYR A 65 3.27 -5.52 -9.28
CA TYR A 65 4.31 -6.31 -8.62
C TYR A 65 4.08 -6.40 -7.11
N THR A 66 3.75 -5.27 -6.46
CA THR A 66 3.48 -5.23 -5.02
C THR A 66 2.20 -5.97 -4.67
N ALA A 67 1.16 -5.91 -5.51
CA ALA A 67 -0.08 -6.65 -5.33
C ALA A 67 0.17 -8.16 -5.33
N ALA A 68 0.92 -8.66 -6.32
CA ALA A 68 1.32 -10.06 -6.39
C ALA A 68 2.16 -10.49 -5.17
N TYR A 69 3.08 -9.63 -4.72
CA TYR A 69 3.86 -9.89 -3.51
C TYR A 69 2.98 -9.92 -2.25
N LEU A 70 2.04 -8.98 -2.11
CA LEU A 70 1.12 -8.91 -0.99
C LEU A 70 0.26 -10.19 -0.91
N THR A 71 -0.33 -10.61 -2.02
CA THR A 71 -1.08 -11.87 -2.12
C THR A 71 -0.27 -13.08 -1.67
N LYS A 72 1.05 -13.10 -1.95
CA LYS A 72 1.94 -14.21 -1.55
C LYS A 72 2.24 -14.25 -0.06
N ILE A 73 2.27 -13.10 0.62
CA ILE A 73 2.69 -13.03 2.03
C ILE A 73 1.53 -13.05 3.02
N VAL A 74 0.33 -12.68 2.59
CA VAL A 74 -0.85 -12.63 3.46
C VAL A 74 -1.27 -14.04 3.86
N GLN A 75 -1.49 -14.23 5.15
CA GLN A 75 -1.92 -15.46 5.80
C GLN A 75 -3.22 -15.24 6.57
N PRO A 76 -4.01 -16.31 6.83
CA PRO A 76 -5.22 -16.18 7.63
C PRO A 76 -4.90 -15.54 8.98
N THR A 77 -5.82 -14.73 9.51
CA THR A 77 -5.67 -13.95 10.76
C THR A 77 -4.75 -12.73 10.69
N ASP A 78 -4.15 -12.42 9.54
CA ASP A 78 -3.37 -11.19 9.38
C ASP A 78 -4.22 -9.93 9.54
N ILE A 79 -3.60 -8.92 10.12
CA ILE A 79 -4.12 -7.56 10.22
C ILE A 79 -3.30 -6.69 9.27
N ILE A 80 -3.91 -6.29 8.15
CA ILE A 80 -3.29 -5.46 7.13
C ILE A 80 -3.63 -4.00 7.41
N GLY A 81 -2.61 -3.24 7.83
CA GLY A 81 -2.67 -1.79 7.95
C GLY A 81 -2.42 -1.12 6.60
N ILE A 82 -3.26 -0.17 6.20
CA ILE A 82 -3.11 0.56 4.94
C ILE A 82 -3.02 2.08 5.15
N GLY A 83 -2.08 2.70 4.44
CA GLY A 83 -2.02 4.16 4.26
C GLY A 83 -2.96 4.64 3.15
N TRP A 84 -2.59 5.75 2.50
CA TRP A 84 -3.35 6.27 1.35
C TRP A 84 -2.41 6.98 0.38
N GLY A 85 -2.88 7.23 -0.85
CA GLY A 85 -2.17 7.91 -1.92
C GLY A 85 -2.17 7.13 -3.24
N LYS A 86 -1.75 7.80 -4.32
CA LYS A 86 -1.77 7.24 -5.70
C LYS A 86 -1.06 5.90 -5.84
N THR A 87 0.07 5.71 -5.15
CA THR A 87 0.80 4.43 -5.18
C THR A 87 0.07 3.32 -4.44
N ILE A 88 -0.55 3.62 -3.30
CA ILE A 88 -1.33 2.64 -2.54
C ILE A 88 -2.52 2.16 -3.38
N HIS A 89 -3.22 3.12 -3.99
CA HIS A 89 -4.32 2.81 -4.90
C HIS A 89 -3.87 1.98 -6.11
N ALA A 90 -2.70 2.28 -6.69
CA ALA A 90 -2.15 1.47 -7.77
C ALA A 90 -1.88 0.03 -7.33
N VAL A 91 -1.49 -0.21 -6.07
CA VAL A 91 -1.35 -1.58 -5.54
C VAL A 91 -2.72 -2.24 -5.41
N THR A 92 -3.67 -1.57 -4.76
CA THR A 92 -4.97 -2.17 -4.46
C THR A 92 -5.82 -2.41 -5.71
N SER A 93 -5.68 -1.58 -6.75
CA SER A 93 -6.36 -1.77 -8.04
C SER A 93 -5.89 -3.00 -8.82
N HIS A 94 -4.72 -3.57 -8.49
CA HIS A 94 -4.22 -4.82 -9.10
C HIS A 94 -4.43 -6.05 -8.21
N LEU A 95 -5.05 -5.89 -7.04
CA LEU A 95 -5.37 -7.04 -6.20
C LEU A 95 -6.52 -7.83 -6.82
N GLU A 96 -6.34 -9.14 -6.86
CA GLU A 96 -7.39 -10.08 -7.27
C GLU A 96 -8.04 -10.67 -6.03
N LYS A 97 -9.28 -11.14 -6.16
CA LYS A 97 -10.00 -11.83 -5.08
C LYS A 97 -9.25 -13.09 -4.66
N GLN A 98 -9.09 -13.25 -3.35
CA GLN A 98 -8.42 -14.36 -2.70
C GLN A 98 -9.45 -15.19 -1.92
N GLU A 99 -9.34 -16.51 -2.01
CA GLU A 99 -10.14 -17.47 -1.24
C GLU A 99 -9.54 -17.65 0.17
N ILE A 100 -9.38 -16.53 0.88
CA ILE A 100 -8.84 -16.47 2.25
C ILE A 100 -9.82 -15.75 3.15
N THR A 101 -9.89 -16.17 4.42
CA THR A 101 -10.81 -15.59 5.41
C THR A 101 -10.07 -15.32 6.72
N GLY A 102 -10.70 -14.52 7.58
CA GLY A 102 -10.11 -14.13 8.87
C GLY A 102 -9.12 -12.98 8.77
N ILE A 103 -8.96 -12.36 7.60
CA ILE A 103 -8.15 -11.15 7.42
C ILE A 103 -8.88 -9.95 7.97
N GLN A 104 -8.15 -9.06 8.64
CA GLN A 104 -8.65 -7.75 9.05
C GLN A 104 -7.89 -6.66 8.31
N THR A 105 -8.59 -5.59 7.94
CA THR A 105 -7.97 -4.43 7.29
C THR A 105 -8.22 -3.20 8.12
N VAL A 106 -7.20 -2.36 8.31
CA VAL A 106 -7.30 -1.15 9.14
C VAL A 106 -6.57 0.04 8.53
N GLN A 107 -7.20 1.20 8.58
CA GLN A 107 -6.58 2.44 8.12
C GLN A 107 -5.58 2.95 9.17
N LEU A 108 -4.31 3.10 8.79
CA LEU A 108 -3.22 3.47 9.73
C LEU A 108 -3.10 4.97 9.99
N LYS A 109 -3.79 5.79 9.20
CA LYS A 109 -3.70 7.25 9.26
C LYS A 109 -5.04 7.87 8.93
N GLY A 110 -5.40 8.90 9.69
CA GLY A 110 -6.63 9.65 9.46
C GLY A 110 -6.78 10.13 8.02
N SER A 111 -8.02 10.44 7.65
CA SER A 111 -8.37 10.95 6.33
C SER A 111 -7.95 12.42 6.18
N PHE A 112 -7.94 12.88 4.94
CA PHE A 112 -7.64 14.26 4.61
C PHE A 112 -8.64 14.74 3.56
N SER A 113 -9.19 15.93 3.77
CA SER A 113 -10.29 16.47 2.95
C SER A 113 -9.99 17.85 2.34
N PHE A 114 -8.76 18.37 2.43
CA PHE A 114 -8.44 19.74 2.02
C PHE A 114 -7.59 19.81 0.74
N GLY A 115 -8.24 19.90 -0.43
CA GLY A 115 -7.58 20.22 -1.70
C GLY A 115 -8.05 19.35 -2.87
N ASP A 116 -7.59 19.69 -4.08
CA ASP A 116 -7.96 19.00 -5.33
C ASP A 116 -7.31 17.60 -5.50
N GLU A 117 -6.35 17.24 -4.64
CA GLU A 117 -5.66 15.94 -4.76
C GLU A 117 -6.43 14.82 -4.07
N ARG A 118 -6.89 13.85 -4.88
CA ARG A 118 -7.52 12.62 -4.40
C ARG A 118 -6.51 11.76 -3.62
N THR A 119 -6.86 11.43 -2.38
CA THR A 119 -6.05 10.56 -1.50
C THR A 119 -6.30 9.07 -1.79
N TYR A 120 -7.40 8.72 -2.46
CA TYR A 120 -7.83 7.35 -2.73
C TYR A 120 -7.97 6.48 -1.47
N ALA A 121 -8.17 7.09 -0.29
CA ALA A 121 -8.16 6.37 0.97
C ALA A 121 -9.34 5.38 1.06
N TYR A 122 -10.54 5.80 0.64
CA TYR A 122 -11.73 4.95 0.66
C TYR A 122 -11.69 3.89 -0.44
N GLU A 123 -11.28 4.28 -1.64
CA GLU A 123 -11.14 3.40 -2.80
C GLU A 123 -10.15 2.28 -2.51
N SER A 124 -8.93 2.62 -2.06
CA SER A 124 -7.89 1.63 -1.76
C SER A 124 -8.29 0.70 -0.62
N MET A 125 -8.95 1.23 0.41
CA MET A 125 -9.43 0.43 1.53
C MET A 125 -10.48 -0.59 1.08
N ASN A 126 -11.46 -0.15 0.28
CA ASN A 126 -12.51 -1.04 -0.23
C ASN A 126 -11.94 -2.10 -1.18
N GLU A 127 -11.06 -1.73 -2.10
CA GLU A 127 -10.39 -2.68 -3.01
C GLU A 127 -9.60 -3.73 -2.23
N LEU A 128 -8.82 -3.32 -1.21
CA LEU A 128 -8.09 -4.25 -0.34
C LEU A 128 -9.04 -5.18 0.42
N SER A 129 -10.09 -4.63 1.03
CA SER A 129 -11.08 -5.40 1.79
C SER A 129 -11.83 -6.39 0.91
N GLU A 130 -12.21 -6.01 -0.31
CA GLU A 130 -12.87 -6.90 -1.26
C GLU A 130 -11.92 -8.01 -1.75
N ALA A 131 -10.67 -7.68 -2.05
CA ALA A 131 -9.69 -8.65 -2.53
C ALA A 131 -9.39 -9.75 -1.50
N PHE A 132 -9.35 -9.42 -0.20
CA PHE A 132 -9.04 -10.37 0.87
C PHE A 132 -10.25 -10.82 1.70
N ASN A 133 -11.49 -10.54 1.23
CA ASN A 133 -12.73 -10.83 1.95
C ASN A 133 -12.69 -10.38 3.43
N ALA A 134 -12.15 -9.18 3.64
CA ALA A 134 -11.84 -8.62 4.95
C ALA A 134 -12.80 -7.50 5.30
N ARG A 135 -13.02 -7.26 6.60
CA ARG A 135 -13.77 -6.09 7.06
C ARG A 135 -12.89 -4.85 7.06
N ALA A 136 -13.39 -3.77 6.45
CA ALA A 136 -12.74 -2.46 6.48
C ALA A 136 -12.92 -1.76 7.84
N GLN A 137 -11.81 -1.46 8.53
CA GLN A 137 -11.79 -0.62 9.72
C GLN A 137 -11.22 0.76 9.38
N TYR A 138 -12.12 1.70 9.13
CA TYR A 138 -11.79 3.09 8.84
C TYR A 138 -11.38 3.84 10.11
N LEU A 139 -10.44 4.78 9.97
CA LEU A 139 -10.06 5.70 11.04
C LEU A 139 -10.69 7.07 10.75
N PRO A 140 -11.87 7.39 11.32
CA PRO A 140 -12.67 8.57 10.97
C PRO A 140 -12.14 9.85 11.63
N LEU A 141 -10.82 10.05 11.61
CA LEU A 141 -10.16 11.21 12.16
C LEU A 141 -9.49 12.01 11.06
N PRO A 142 -9.31 13.33 11.22
CA PRO A 142 -8.38 14.06 10.40
C PRO A 142 -6.95 13.55 10.62
N THR A 143 -6.11 13.63 9.60
CA THR A 143 -4.66 13.37 9.74
C THR A 143 -4.02 14.27 10.80
N PHE A 144 -4.41 15.55 10.81
CA PHE A 144 -3.84 16.59 11.68
C PHE A 144 -4.92 17.19 12.57
N PHE A 145 -4.54 17.47 13.81
CA PHE A 145 -5.31 18.28 14.74
C PHE A 145 -4.52 19.55 15.05
N ASP A 146 -5.18 20.70 15.04
CA ASP A 146 -4.53 21.97 15.39
C ASP A 146 -4.19 22.04 16.89
N ASN A 147 -4.98 21.35 17.72
CA ASN A 147 -4.83 21.35 19.18
C ASN A 147 -4.50 19.94 19.70
N GLN A 148 -3.41 19.84 20.47
CA GLN A 148 -3.00 18.59 21.13
C GLN A 148 -4.05 18.06 22.11
N THR A 149 -4.78 18.93 22.80
CA THR A 149 -5.86 18.55 23.71
C THR A 149 -6.98 17.85 22.97
N THR A 150 -7.37 18.36 21.79
CA THR A 150 -8.39 17.71 20.95
C THR A 150 -7.94 16.32 20.52
N LYS A 151 -6.69 16.17 20.06
CA LYS A 151 -6.12 14.87 19.73
C LYS A 151 -6.25 13.89 20.89
N LYS A 152 -5.81 14.29 22.10
CA LYS A 152 -5.87 13.42 23.29
C LYS A 152 -7.29 13.01 23.66
N LEU A 153 -8.24 13.95 23.60
CA LEU A 153 -9.65 13.67 23.92
C LEU A 153 -10.26 12.67 22.92
N VAL A 154 -9.97 12.84 21.64
CA VAL A 154 -10.50 11.97 20.59
C VAL A 154 -9.85 10.56 20.64
N GLU A 155 -8.57 10.46 20.99
CA GLU A 155 -7.89 9.17 21.20
C GLU A 155 -8.39 8.39 22.43
N GLN A 156 -9.11 9.06 23.34
CA GLN A 156 -9.76 8.43 24.50
C GLN A 156 -11.15 7.90 24.18
N ASP A 157 -11.76 8.31 23.07
CA ASP A 157 -13.01 7.71 22.62
C ASP A 157 -12.80 6.21 22.38
N ARG A 158 -13.73 5.39 22.90
CA ARG A 158 -13.56 3.93 22.92
C ARG A 158 -13.43 3.33 21.53
N PHE A 159 -14.20 3.84 20.56
CA PHE A 159 -14.23 3.32 19.20
C PHE A 159 -12.97 3.75 18.43
N ILE A 160 -12.56 5.00 18.59
CA ILE A 160 -11.31 5.47 18.02
C ILE A 160 -10.12 4.71 18.62
N HIS A 161 -10.11 4.53 19.94
CA HIS A 161 -9.06 3.81 20.63
C HIS A 161 -8.94 2.37 20.12
N SER A 162 -10.05 1.66 19.92
CA SER A 162 -10.00 0.28 19.41
C SER A 162 -9.44 0.19 17.99
N ILE A 163 -9.77 1.13 17.11
CA ILE A 163 -9.20 1.20 15.75
C ILE A 163 -7.70 1.48 15.81
N LEU A 164 -7.27 2.42 16.65
CA LEU A 164 -5.85 2.72 16.84
C LEU A 164 -5.08 1.52 17.40
N GLN A 165 -5.66 0.77 18.34
CA GLN A 165 -5.05 -0.47 18.83
C GLN A 165 -4.97 -1.55 17.75
N LEU A 166 -6.01 -1.70 16.93
CA LEU A 166 -5.98 -2.61 15.79
C LEU A 166 -4.87 -2.24 14.79
N GLY A 167 -4.71 -0.95 14.50
CA GLY A 167 -3.61 -0.43 13.68
C GLY A 167 -2.23 -0.77 14.25
N LYS A 168 -2.06 -0.71 15.56
CA LYS A 168 -0.81 -1.10 16.25
C LYS A 168 -0.55 -2.61 16.25
N GLN A 169 -1.61 -3.40 16.16
CA GLN A 169 -1.54 -4.86 16.05
C GLN A 169 -1.32 -5.33 14.61
N ALA A 170 -1.38 -4.42 13.62
CA ALA A 170 -1.12 -4.75 12.22
C ALA A 170 0.27 -5.37 12.04
N ASN A 171 0.28 -6.59 11.52
CA ASN A 171 1.51 -7.34 11.23
C ASN A 171 1.98 -7.16 9.78
N ILE A 172 1.11 -6.64 8.91
CA ILE A 172 1.46 -6.18 7.57
C ILE A 172 1.07 -4.70 7.46
N ALA A 173 1.99 -3.85 7.00
CA ALA A 173 1.72 -2.43 6.77
C ALA A 173 2.02 -2.05 5.31
N LEU A 174 1.00 -1.65 4.57
CA LEU A 174 1.10 -1.14 3.21
C LEU A 174 1.14 0.39 3.23
N PHE A 175 2.32 0.97 2.96
CA PHE A 175 2.52 2.41 2.97
C PHE A 175 3.59 2.87 1.98
N THR A 176 3.61 4.19 1.75
CA THR A 176 4.63 4.85 0.94
C THR A 176 5.55 5.70 1.79
N VAL A 177 6.79 5.85 1.34
CA VAL A 177 7.72 6.82 1.92
C VAL A 177 7.57 8.13 1.17
N GLY A 178 7.04 9.15 1.86
CA GLY A 178 6.92 10.50 1.33
C GLY A 178 8.25 11.24 1.28
N SER A 179 8.42 12.08 0.27
CA SER A 179 9.53 13.02 0.17
C SER A 179 9.36 14.20 1.13
N VAL A 180 10.45 14.90 1.45
CA VAL A 180 10.46 16.19 2.16
C VAL A 180 10.94 17.34 1.27
N ARG A 181 10.80 17.17 -0.05
CA ARG A 181 11.00 18.25 -1.01
C ARG A 181 9.87 19.27 -0.88
N LYS A 182 10.09 20.50 -1.38
CA LYS A 182 9.17 21.63 -1.20
C LYS A 182 7.77 21.37 -1.76
N ASP A 183 7.68 20.52 -2.78
CA ASP A 183 6.48 20.04 -3.47
C ASP A 183 5.85 18.81 -2.82
N ALA A 184 6.43 18.28 -1.74
CA ALA A 184 5.90 17.13 -1.05
C ALA A 184 4.48 17.41 -0.55
N LEU A 185 3.61 16.41 -0.70
CA LEU A 185 2.23 16.48 -0.26
C LEU A 185 2.14 17.08 1.15
N LEU A 186 2.93 16.55 2.11
CA LEU A 186 3.01 17.03 3.50
C LEU A 186 3.12 18.57 3.65
N PHE A 187 3.86 19.24 2.76
CA PHE A 187 4.03 20.70 2.81
C PHE A 187 2.94 21.47 2.06
N ASN A 188 2.24 20.81 1.15
CA ASN A 188 1.12 21.38 0.40
C ASN A 188 -0.23 21.25 1.12
N LEU A 189 -0.31 20.45 2.20
CA LEU A 189 -1.53 20.27 3.00
C LEU A 189 -1.94 21.49 3.85
N GLY A 190 -1.21 22.61 3.80
CA GLY A 190 -1.55 23.85 4.51
C GLY A 190 -1.40 23.84 6.05
N HIS A 191 -1.25 22.68 6.68
CA HIS A 191 -1.16 22.53 8.15
C HIS A 191 0.21 22.82 8.77
N LEU A 192 1.25 23.05 7.95
CA LEU A 192 2.58 23.36 8.45
C LEU A 192 2.95 24.80 8.11
N ASP A 193 3.25 25.59 9.15
CA ASP A 193 3.81 26.92 8.97
C ASP A 193 5.25 26.85 8.40
N ALA A 194 5.78 28.00 7.96
CA ALA A 194 7.11 28.06 7.35
C ALA A 194 8.24 27.59 8.30
N LYS A 195 8.07 27.74 9.62
CA LYS A 195 9.04 27.34 10.65
C LYS A 195 8.98 25.83 10.90
N GLN A 196 7.79 25.25 10.93
CA GLN A 196 7.53 23.82 11.03
C GLN A 196 8.05 23.09 9.79
N LYS A 197 7.78 23.60 8.58
CA LYS A 197 8.35 23.09 7.32
C LYS A 197 9.88 23.02 7.37
N ARG A 198 10.55 24.11 7.78
CA ARG A 198 12.02 24.16 7.96
C ARG A 198 12.53 23.15 8.99
N THR A 199 11.78 22.95 10.08
CA THR A 199 12.15 22.02 11.15
C THR A 199 12.08 20.57 10.67
N VAL A 200 11.01 20.23 9.93
CA VAL A 200 10.85 18.91 9.31
C VAL A 200 11.98 18.68 8.32
N THR A 201 12.21 19.57 7.34
CA THR A 201 13.31 19.41 6.36
C THR A 201 14.68 19.19 7.01
N ARG A 202 14.99 19.87 8.12
CA ARG A 202 16.25 19.68 8.86
C ARG A 202 16.35 18.35 9.61
N ARG A 203 15.23 17.79 10.09
CA ARG A 203 15.21 16.57 10.93
C ARG A 203 14.86 15.29 10.16
N SER A 204 14.23 15.40 9.00
CA SER A 204 13.71 14.27 8.22
C SER A 204 14.76 13.38 7.56
N CYS A 205 16.03 13.80 7.51
CA CYS A 205 17.12 12.94 7.03
C CYS A 205 17.36 11.73 7.97
N ARG A 206 16.77 11.71 9.17
CA ARG A 206 16.89 10.62 10.16
C ARG A 206 15.58 9.90 10.50
N ARG A 207 14.43 10.40 10.08
CA ARG A 207 13.12 9.77 10.29
C ARG A 207 12.35 9.85 8.98
N CYS A 208 12.15 8.71 8.32
CA CYS A 208 11.13 8.59 7.28
C CYS A 208 9.86 9.27 7.80
N CYS A 209 9.30 10.20 7.02
CA CYS A 209 8.09 10.98 7.37
C CYS A 209 6.85 10.09 7.29
N VAL A 210 6.86 9.04 8.09
CA VAL A 210 5.84 8.02 8.18
C VAL A 210 5.41 8.06 9.65
N ALA A 211 4.60 9.06 9.97
CA ALA A 211 3.92 9.08 11.26
C ALA A 211 2.71 8.14 11.14
N PHE A 212 2.93 6.88 11.48
CA PHE A 212 1.86 5.99 11.92
C PHE A 212 1.72 6.13 13.44
N TYR A 213 0.47 6.14 13.90
CA TYR A 213 0.10 6.37 15.31
C TYR A 213 0.18 5.09 16.14
#